data_AF-A0A353GZ57-F1
#
_entry.id   AF-A0A353GZ57-F1
#
_cell.length_a   1.000
_cell.length_b   1.000
_cell.length_c   1.000
_cell.angle_alpha   90.00
_cell.angle_beta   90.00
_cell.angle_gamma   90.00
#
_symmetry.space_group_name_H-M   'P 1'
#
loop_
_entity.id
_entity.type
_entity.pdbx_description
1 polymer ?
#
loop_
_entity_poly.entity_id
_entity_poly.type
_entity_poly.pdbx_seq_one_letter_code
_entity_poly.pdbx_strand_id
1 'polypeptide(L)'
;MPSFDFLELPGLNPDELSPAVWAYIGDAVYELYIRCHILSAGPAKTNALHHVAIAMVRASFQAGLVTKLEPFLTEGELEILKRGRNVKSGHIPAHTDVLTYRHSTAFEALIGYLYLRGEHKRIKELLTQAIILGETAEHSE
;
A
#
# COMPACT_ATOMS: atom_id res chain seq x y z
N MET A 1 -12.32 -26.77 9.89
CA MET A 1 -11.86 -25.43 9.47
C MET A 1 -10.73 -25.65 8.49
N PRO A 2 -10.70 -24.97 7.33
CA PRO A 2 -9.47 -24.93 6.55
C PRO A 2 -8.33 -24.46 7.47
N SER A 3 -7.13 -25.04 7.32
CA SER A 3 -5.96 -24.51 8.01
C SER A 3 -5.79 -23.06 7.58
N PHE A 4 -5.75 -22.15 8.55
CA PHE A 4 -5.45 -20.76 8.25
C PHE A 4 -4.00 -20.67 7.77
N ASP A 5 -3.81 -20.26 6.52
CA ASP A 5 -2.52 -19.82 6.00
C ASP A 5 -2.61 -18.31 5.82
N PHE A 6 -1.64 -17.59 6.37
CA PHE A 6 -1.61 -16.14 6.24
C PHE A 6 -1.35 -15.72 4.79
N LEU A 7 -0.55 -16.49 4.05
CA LEU A 7 -0.17 -16.21 2.66
C LEU A 7 -1.23 -16.68 1.66
N GLU A 8 -2.02 -17.68 2.03
CA GLU A 8 -3.10 -18.21 1.21
C GLU A 8 -4.40 -18.20 2.01
N LEU A 9 -5.35 -17.35 1.60
CA LEU A 9 -6.66 -17.25 2.25
C LEU A 9 -7.72 -18.04 1.46
N PRO A 10 -7.85 -19.37 1.67
CA PRO A 10 -8.74 -20.21 0.88
C PRO A 10 -10.21 -19.80 1.07
N GLY A 11 -10.94 -19.72 -0.04
CA GLY A 11 -12.37 -19.42 -0.06
C GLY A 11 -12.74 -17.94 -0.18
N LEU A 12 -11.75 -17.04 -0.30
CA LEU A 12 -11.95 -15.65 -0.69
C LEU A 12 -11.73 -15.49 -2.19
N ASN A 13 -12.70 -14.92 -2.89
CA ASN A 13 -12.52 -14.45 -4.26
C ASN A 13 -12.16 -12.95 -4.23
N PRO A 14 -10.91 -12.54 -4.53
CA PRO A 14 -10.51 -11.15 -4.45
C PRO A 14 -11.33 -10.23 -5.35
N ASP A 15 -11.84 -10.74 -6.48
CA ASP A 15 -12.59 -9.97 -7.48
C ASP A 15 -13.99 -9.54 -6.99
N GLU A 16 -14.55 -10.29 -6.04
CA GLU A 16 -15.87 -10.06 -5.44
C GLU A 16 -15.83 -9.11 -4.23
N LEU A 17 -14.64 -8.80 -3.72
CA LEU A 17 -14.47 -7.95 -2.55
C LEU A 17 -14.58 -6.47 -2.90
N SER A 18 -14.99 -5.68 -1.91
CA SER A 18 -15.03 -4.24 -2.06
C SER A 18 -13.62 -3.63 -1.99
N PRO A 19 -13.36 -2.50 -2.66
CA PRO A 19 -12.04 -1.87 -2.58
C PRO A 19 -11.67 -1.39 -1.17
N ALA A 20 -12.65 -1.18 -0.29
CA ALA A 20 -12.39 -0.89 1.12
C ALA A 20 -11.80 -2.10 1.87
N VAL A 21 -12.24 -3.33 1.53
CA VAL A 21 -11.67 -4.56 2.10
C VAL A 21 -10.26 -4.79 1.56
N TRP A 22 -10.01 -4.48 0.28
CA TRP A 22 -8.66 -4.51 -0.26
C TRP A 22 -7.74 -3.52 0.48
N ALA A 23 -8.16 -2.27 0.66
CA ALA A 23 -7.37 -1.27 1.38
C ALA A 23 -7.08 -1.69 2.82
N TYR A 24 -8.07 -2.26 3.51
CA TYR A 24 -7.91 -2.76 4.89
C TYR A 24 -6.73 -3.73 5.06
N ILE A 25 -6.59 -4.72 4.17
CA ILE A 25 -5.46 -5.67 4.25
C ILE A 25 -4.19 -5.08 3.64
N GLY A 26 -4.33 -4.26 2.59
CA GLY A 26 -3.21 -3.64 1.90
C GLY A 26 -2.40 -2.68 2.77
N ASP A 27 -3.06 -1.92 3.65
CA ASP A 27 -2.42 -1.09 4.68
C ASP A 27 -1.48 -1.92 5.56
N ALA A 28 -1.96 -3.06 6.09
CA ALA A 28 -1.15 -3.95 6.91
C ALA A 28 0.04 -4.55 6.15
N VAL A 29 -0.15 -4.94 4.88
CA VAL A 29 0.92 -5.48 4.02
C VAL A 29 1.98 -4.41 3.75
N TYR A 30 1.55 -3.18 3.46
CA TYR A 30 2.45 -2.06 3.22
C TYR A 30 3.24 -1.68 4.49
N GLU A 31 2.58 -1.55 5.63
CA GLU A 31 3.21 -1.28 6.93
C GLU A 31 4.28 -2.33 7.27
N LEU A 32 3.99 -3.61 7.07
CA LEU A 32 4.95 -4.69 7.28
C LEU A 32 6.14 -4.55 6.34
N TYR A 33 5.90 -4.29 5.05
CA TYR A 33 6.96 -4.09 4.08
C TYR A 33 7.88 -2.92 4.47
N ILE A 34 7.32 -1.78 4.86
CA ILE A 34 8.10 -0.60 5.29
C ILE A 34 8.95 -0.94 6.51
N ARG A 35 8.38 -1.59 7.53
CA ARG A 35 9.13 -1.99 8.73
C ARG A 35 10.29 -2.93 8.38
N CYS A 36 10.06 -3.90 7.49
CA CYS A 36 11.11 -4.79 7.01
C CYS A 36 12.19 -4.04 6.22
N HIS A 37 11.80 -3.09 5.37
CA HIS A 37 12.73 -2.26 4.62
C HIS A 37 13.63 -1.43 5.55
N ILE A 38 13.07 -0.75 6.54
CA ILE A 38 13.84 0.04 7.51
C ILE A 38 14.79 -0.86 8.32
N LEU A 39 14.30 -2.03 8.78
CA LEU A 39 15.12 -2.99 9.52
C LEU A 39 16.28 -3.57 8.68
N SER A 40 16.13 -3.61 7.35
CA SER A 40 17.19 -4.10 6.46
C SER A 40 18.43 -3.21 6.44
N ALA A 41 18.32 -1.94 6.86
CA ALA A 41 19.44 -1.00 6.99
C ALA A 41 20.30 -1.26 8.25
N GLY A 42 19.88 -2.16 9.14
CA GLY A 42 20.62 -2.56 10.34
C GLY A 42 19.93 -2.22 11.66
N PRO A 43 20.54 -2.60 12.80
CA PRO A 43 19.93 -2.39 14.11
C PRO A 43 19.81 -0.90 14.45
N ALA A 44 18.63 -0.49 14.91
CA ALA A 44 18.36 0.87 15.37
C ALA A 44 17.46 0.86 16.61
N LYS A 45 17.41 2.00 17.32
CA LYS A 45 16.50 2.17 18.46
C LYS A 45 15.05 2.19 17.96
N THR A 46 14.14 1.53 18.68
CA THR A 46 12.72 1.43 18.31
C THR A 46 12.05 2.77 18.02
N ASN A 47 12.38 3.83 18.78
CA ASN A 47 11.83 5.18 18.52
C ASN A 47 12.27 5.72 17.14
N ALA A 48 13.53 5.48 16.75
CA ALA A 48 14.03 5.92 15.44
C ALA A 48 13.33 5.14 14.31
N LEU A 49 13.18 3.82 14.46
CA LEU A 49 12.43 2.98 13.52
C LEU A 49 10.99 3.48 13.34
N HIS A 50 10.31 3.80 14.45
CA HIS A 50 8.94 4.28 14.43
C HIS A 50 8.80 5.64 13.72
N HIS A 51 9.71 6.58 13.97
CA HIS A 51 9.69 7.88 13.30
C HIS A 51 9.84 7.76 11.78
N VAL A 52 10.77 6.92 11.31
CA VAL A 52 10.96 6.67 9.88
C VAL A 52 9.73 5.97 9.29
N ALA A 53 9.21 4.94 9.97
CA ALA A 53 8.02 4.23 9.52
C ALA A 53 6.82 5.17 9.34
N ILE A 54 6.51 6.03 10.33
CA ILE A 54 5.41 7.01 10.22
C ILE A 54 5.57 7.91 8.98
N ALA A 55 6.79 8.37 8.70
CA ALA A 55 7.04 9.25 7.56
C ALA A 55 6.79 8.56 6.21
N MET A 56 6.99 7.25 6.13
CA MET A 56 6.77 6.45 4.92
C MET A 56 5.34 5.90 4.82
N VAL A 57 4.66 5.65 5.94
CA VAL A 57 3.30 5.05 5.94
C VAL A 57 2.17 6.07 5.94
N ARG A 58 2.47 7.37 6.14
CA ARG A 58 1.45 8.43 6.09
C ARG A 58 0.77 8.54 4.72
N ALA A 59 -0.52 8.87 4.73
CA ALA A 59 -1.35 9.00 3.53
C ALA A 59 -0.77 9.93 2.46
N SER A 60 -0.11 11.04 2.83
CA SER A 60 0.51 11.96 1.88
C SER A 60 1.67 11.33 1.11
N PHE A 61 2.47 10.50 1.76
CA PHE A 61 3.58 9.79 1.12
C PHE A 61 3.03 8.77 0.14
N GLN A 62 2.08 7.94 0.59
CA GLN A 62 1.40 6.95 -0.24
C GLN A 62 0.70 7.58 -1.46
N ALA A 63 0.01 8.70 -1.26
CA ALA A 63 -0.66 9.43 -2.34
C ALA A 63 0.35 9.91 -3.40
N GLY A 64 1.51 10.41 -2.97
CA GLY A 64 2.60 10.81 -3.87
C GLY A 64 3.22 9.65 -4.65
N LEU A 65 3.11 8.41 -4.15
CA LEU A 65 3.58 7.21 -4.84
C LEU A 65 2.67 6.79 -5.99
N VAL A 66 1.35 7.00 -5.88
CA VAL A 66 0.38 6.55 -6.89
C VAL A 66 0.75 7.07 -8.28
N THR A 67 0.87 8.38 -8.44
CA THR A 67 1.18 9.00 -9.73
C THR A 67 2.53 8.54 -10.29
N LYS A 68 3.51 8.28 -9.42
CA LYS A 68 4.83 7.80 -9.83
C LYS A 68 4.82 6.33 -10.25
N LEU A 69 3.93 5.52 -9.67
CA LEU A 69 3.81 4.11 -9.98
C LEU A 69 2.95 3.83 -11.22
N GLU A 70 2.00 4.72 -11.58
CA GLU A 70 1.10 4.53 -12.73
C GLU A 70 1.79 4.01 -14.02
N PRO A 71 2.98 4.52 -14.44
CA PRO A 71 3.67 4.02 -15.63
C PRO A 71 4.17 2.57 -15.54
N PHE A 72 4.27 2.02 -14.33
CA PHE A 72 4.76 0.67 -14.06
C PHE A 72 3.64 -0.35 -13.88
N LEU A 73 2.38 0.11 -13.92
CA LEU A 73 1.20 -0.73 -13.70
C LEU A 73 0.65 -1.27 -15.01
N THR A 74 0.13 -2.48 -14.95
CA THR A 74 -0.69 -3.08 -16.00
C THR A 74 -2.06 -2.41 -16.05
N GLU A 75 -2.79 -2.61 -17.15
CA GLU A 75 -4.16 -2.09 -17.29
C GLU A 75 -5.08 -2.60 -16.18
N GLY A 76 -4.97 -3.88 -15.79
CA GLY A 76 -5.75 -4.46 -14.71
C GLY A 76 -5.47 -3.79 -13.36
N GLU A 77 -4.19 -3.54 -13.05
CA GLU A 77 -3.78 -2.86 -11.81
C GLU A 77 -4.24 -1.39 -11.78
N LEU A 78 -4.24 -0.70 -12.93
CA LEU A 78 -4.80 0.64 -13.07
C LEU A 78 -6.31 0.68 -12.81
N GLU A 79 -7.04 -0.35 -13.21
CA GLU A 79 -8.47 -0.47 -12.88
C GLU A 79 -8.70 -0.69 -11.38
N ILE A 80 -7.86 -1.48 -10.72
CA ILE A 80 -7.92 -1.64 -9.25
C ILE A 80 -7.66 -0.29 -8.55
N LEU A 81 -6.65 0.47 -8.98
CA LEU A 81 -6.41 1.84 -8.47
C LEU A 81 -7.63 2.75 -8.67
N LYS A 82 -8.24 2.73 -9.86
CA LYS A 82 -9.46 3.52 -10.16
C LYS A 82 -10.60 3.14 -9.21
N ARG A 83 -10.82 1.84 -8.96
CA ARG A 83 -11.82 1.36 -8.01
C ARG A 83 -11.53 1.80 -6.58
N GLY A 84 -10.27 1.72 -6.14
CA GLY A 84 -9.84 2.18 -4.82
C GLY A 84 -10.06 3.69 -4.59
N ARG A 85 -9.81 4.53 -5.60
CA ARG A 85 -10.10 5.98 -5.53
C ARG A 85 -11.58 6.31 -5.32
N ASN A 86 -12.46 5.41 -5.77
CA ASN A 86 -13.91 5.59 -5.73
C ASN A 86 -14.57 4.99 -4.48
N VAL A 87 -13.79 4.54 -3.49
CA VAL A 87 -14.32 4.13 -2.18
C VAL A 87 -15.07 5.32 -1.58
N LYS A 88 -16.38 5.13 -1.34
CA LYS A 88 -17.20 6.16 -0.70
C LYS A 88 -16.70 6.37 0.72
N SER A 89 -16.16 7.55 0.98
CA SER A 89 -15.64 7.93 2.29
C SER A 89 -16.80 8.12 3.27
N GLY A 90 -16.90 7.26 4.29
CA GLY A 90 -17.85 7.47 5.39
C GLY A 90 -17.34 8.54 6.37
N HIS A 91 -16.06 8.43 6.76
CA HIS A 91 -15.38 9.40 7.63
C HIS A 91 -13.99 9.67 7.06
N ILE A 92 -13.75 10.92 6.63
CA ILE A 92 -12.42 11.39 6.21
C ILE A 92 -11.76 12.01 7.44
N PRO A 93 -10.52 11.65 7.78
CA PRO A 93 -9.81 12.28 8.88
C PRO A 93 -9.77 13.81 8.70
N ALA A 94 -10.06 14.56 9.76
CA ALA A 94 -10.19 16.03 9.69
C ALA A 94 -8.93 16.76 9.18
N HIS A 95 -7.77 16.11 9.22
CA HIS A 95 -6.47 16.65 8.83
C HIS A 95 -5.92 16.08 7.51
N THR A 96 -6.72 15.32 6.75
CA THR A 96 -6.31 14.74 5.47
C THR A 96 -7.19 15.28 4.35
N ASP A 97 -6.58 15.87 3.33
CA ASP A 97 -7.31 16.29 2.14
C ASP A 97 -7.94 15.07 1.43
N VAL A 98 -9.11 15.29 0.83
CA VAL A 98 -9.91 14.24 0.19
C VAL A 98 -9.15 13.54 -0.94
N LEU A 99 -8.33 14.28 -1.70
CA LEU A 99 -7.52 13.71 -2.78
C LEU A 99 -6.43 12.79 -2.22
N THR A 100 -5.66 13.28 -1.24
CA THR A 100 -4.66 12.48 -0.53
C THR A 100 -5.25 11.20 0.05
N TYR A 101 -6.41 11.30 0.70
CA TYR A 101 -7.12 10.13 1.24
C TYR A 101 -7.50 9.14 0.13
N ARG A 102 -8.08 9.60 -0.98
CA ARG A 102 -8.49 8.73 -2.10
C ARG A 102 -7.30 8.06 -2.77
N HIS A 103 -6.19 8.78 -2.95
CA HIS A 103 -4.99 8.23 -3.56
C HIS A 103 -4.29 7.23 -2.64
N SER A 104 -4.11 7.52 -1.35
CA SER A 104 -3.58 6.55 -0.38
C SER A 104 -4.45 5.29 -0.29
N THR A 105 -5.77 5.45 -0.14
CA THR A 105 -6.70 4.30 -0.13
C THR A 105 -6.60 3.47 -1.42
N ALA A 106 -6.40 4.12 -2.58
CA ALA A 106 -6.23 3.40 -3.83
C ALA A 106 -4.94 2.59 -3.86
N PHE A 107 -3.83 3.16 -3.39
CA PHE A 107 -2.56 2.46 -3.25
C PHE A 107 -2.72 1.22 -2.35
N GLU A 108 -3.28 1.39 -1.16
CA GLU A 108 -3.56 0.29 -0.23
C GLU A 108 -4.45 -0.77 -0.90
N ALA A 109 -5.49 -0.36 -1.61
CA ALA A 109 -6.38 -1.28 -2.33
C ALA A 109 -5.66 -2.11 -3.40
N LEU A 110 -4.72 -1.51 -4.15
CA LEU A 110 -3.91 -2.25 -5.11
C LEU A 110 -3.05 -3.32 -4.43
N ILE A 111 -2.34 -2.94 -3.36
CA ILE A 111 -1.47 -3.86 -2.62
C ILE A 111 -2.29 -5.00 -2.00
N GLY A 112 -3.43 -4.68 -1.40
CA GLY A 112 -4.32 -5.67 -0.81
C GLY A 112 -4.94 -6.62 -1.83
N TYR A 113 -5.35 -6.12 -3.00
CA TYR A 113 -5.87 -6.97 -4.08
C TYR A 113 -4.82 -7.99 -4.53
N LEU A 114 -3.59 -7.53 -4.81
CA LEU A 114 -2.48 -8.42 -5.21
C LEU A 114 -2.13 -9.43 -4.11
N TYR A 115 -2.19 -9.01 -2.84
CA TYR A 115 -1.97 -9.90 -1.70
C TYR A 115 -2.98 -11.03 -1.66
N LEU A 116 -4.27 -10.71 -1.80
CA LEU A 116 -5.35 -11.68 -1.79
C LEU A 116 -5.33 -12.61 -3.01
N ARG A 117 -4.69 -12.20 -4.11
CA ARG A 117 -4.43 -13.02 -5.29
C ARG A 117 -3.18 -13.92 -5.15
N GLY A 118 -2.44 -13.80 -4.05
CA GLY A 118 -1.17 -14.53 -3.84
C GLY A 118 -0.01 -14.00 -4.70
N GLU A 119 -0.13 -12.80 -5.28
CA GLU A 119 0.84 -12.25 -6.22
C GLU A 119 2.04 -11.59 -5.51
N HIS A 120 2.64 -12.30 -4.53
CA HIS A 120 3.69 -11.76 -3.66
C HIS A 120 4.91 -11.25 -4.42
N LYS A 121 5.27 -11.88 -5.55
CA LYS A 121 6.35 -11.42 -6.41
C LYS A 121 6.07 -10.03 -6.97
N ARG A 122 4.83 -9.80 -7.45
CA ARG A 122 4.42 -8.51 -8.03
C ARG A 122 4.35 -7.42 -6.96
N ILE A 123 3.85 -7.76 -5.76
CA ILE A 123 3.87 -6.84 -4.61
C ILE A 123 5.30 -6.40 -4.30
N LYS A 124 6.25 -7.36 -4.23
CA LYS A 124 7.66 -7.03 -3.98
C LYS A 124 8.22 -6.08 -5.04
N GLU A 125 7.95 -6.33 -6.32
CA GLU A 125 8.40 -5.47 -7.42
C GLU A 125 7.84 -4.05 -7.27
N LEU A 126 6.52 -3.90 -7.08
CA LEU A 126 5.87 -2.60 -6.96
C LEU A 126 6.32 -1.84 -5.71
N LEU A 127 6.41 -2.49 -4.56
CA LEU A 127 6.83 -1.82 -3.32
C LEU A 127 8.31 -1.45 -3.35
N THR A 128 9.17 -2.26 -3.99
CA THR A 128 10.58 -1.89 -4.21
C THR A 128 10.67 -0.64 -5.09
N GLN A 129 9.93 -0.63 -6.20
CA GLN A 129 9.88 0.52 -7.10
C GLN A 129 9.32 1.77 -6.40
N ALA A 130 8.30 1.61 -5.55
CA ALA A 130 7.69 2.69 -4.80
C ALA A 130 8.70 3.38 -3.88
N ILE A 131 9.51 2.62 -3.14
CA ILE A 131 10.54 3.18 -2.27
C ILE A 131 11.59 3.97 -3.06
N ILE A 132 12.11 3.39 -4.15
CA ILE A 132 13.09 4.07 -5.01
C ILE A 132 12.53 5.42 -5.51
N LEU A 133 11.27 5.44 -5.96
CA LEU A 133 10.59 6.64 -6.44
C LEU A 133 10.27 7.66 -5.33
N GLY A 134 10.08 7.19 -4.10
CA GLY A 134 9.87 8.00 -2.90
C GLY A 134 11.15 8.72 -2.48
N GLU A 135 12.25 7.98 -2.34
CA GLU A 135 13.55 8.49 -1.89
C GLU A 135 14.21 9.46 -2.88
N THR A 136 14.04 9.23 -4.19
CA THR A 136 14.61 10.09 -5.24
C THR A 136 14.02 11.52 -5.19
N ALA A 137 12.80 11.68 -4.69
CA ALA A 137 12.14 12.98 -4.59
C ALA A 137 12.63 13.82 -3.39
N GLU A 138 13.07 13.18 -2.31
CA GLU A 138 13.62 13.90 -1.13
C GLU A 138 15.06 14.41 -1.35
N HIS A 139 15.77 13.89 -2.36
CA HIS A 139 17.13 14.34 -2.72
C HIS A 139 17.17 15.42 -3.81
N SER A 140 15.99 15.90 -4.24
CA SER A 140 15.85 16.91 -5.30
C SER A 140 15.36 18.28 -4.76
N GLU A 141 15.30 18.45 -3.44
CA GLU A 141 14.97 19.71 -2.75
C GLU A 141 16.17 20.26 -1.97
#